data_AF-A0A6J1E3P9-F1
#
_entry.id   AF-A0A6J1E3P9-F1
#
_cell.length_a   1.000
_cell.length_b   1.000
_cell.length_c   1.000
_cell.angle_alpha   90.00
_cell.angle_beta   90.00
_cell.angle_gamma   90.00
#
_symmetry.space_group_name_H-M   'P 1'
#
loop_
_entity.id
_entity.type
_entity.pdbx_description
1 polymer ?
#
loop_
_entity_poly.entity_id
_entity_poly.type
_entity_poly.pdbx_seq_one_letter_code
_entity_poly.pdbx_strand_id
1 'polypeptide(L)'
;MAASLGNLPEEVMIEILSRLPPESLVRFKCVRKSWYALINNPNFATKHFANFPQSSTTVLLKRLVTEESGNKQNMFTFLKFPLHDHQSASVLDFDLPFDENFQYFEFRGHSHGLVCLSDLRSDIILCNPATREFRKLPPSILLLTEPPEE
;
A
#
# COMPACT_ATOMS: atom_id res chain seq x y z
N MET A 1 -36.84 2.54 -12.84
CA MET A 1 -36.18 3.50 -11.95
C MET A 1 -34.88 2.89 -11.46
N ALA A 2 -33.73 3.33 -11.97
CA ALA A 2 -32.44 2.89 -11.44
C ALA A 2 -32.23 3.58 -10.09
N ALA A 3 -32.12 2.82 -9.01
CA ALA A 3 -31.71 3.38 -7.72
C ALA A 3 -30.30 3.95 -7.89
N SER A 4 -30.19 5.28 -7.87
CA SER A 4 -28.91 5.95 -7.84
C SER A 4 -28.25 5.59 -6.50
N LEU A 5 -27.08 4.94 -6.56
CA LEU A 5 -26.18 4.75 -5.40
C LEU A 5 -25.82 6.09 -4.69
N GLY A 6 -26.19 7.23 -5.28
CA GLY A 6 -26.05 8.55 -4.69
C GLY A 6 -26.97 8.88 -3.51
N ASN A 7 -27.98 8.06 -3.22
CA ASN A 7 -28.95 8.33 -2.16
C ASN A 7 -28.83 7.37 -0.96
N LEU A 8 -27.78 6.55 -0.90
CA LEU A 8 -27.53 5.70 0.26
C LEU A 8 -27.00 6.56 1.43
N PRO A 9 -27.45 6.30 2.67
CA PRO A 9 -26.85 6.91 3.86
C PRO A 9 -25.35 6.65 3.90
N GLU A 10 -24.60 7.61 4.43
CA GLU A 10 -23.13 7.52 4.50
C GLU A 10 -22.67 6.28 5.28
N GLU A 11 -23.38 5.91 6.34
CA GLU A 11 -23.05 4.73 7.15
C GLU A 11 -23.14 3.43 6.34
N VAL A 12 -24.14 3.33 5.46
CA VAL A 12 -24.34 2.17 4.59
C VAL A 12 -23.25 2.13 3.51
N MET A 13 -22.87 3.29 2.98
CA MET A 13 -21.75 3.39 2.03
C MET A 13 -20.43 2.97 2.67
N ILE A 14 -20.16 3.40 3.91
CA ILE A 14 -19.00 2.96 4.69
C ILE A 14 -19.02 1.44 4.86
N GLU A 15 -20.16 0.87 5.26
CA GLU A 15 -20.33 -0.57 5.45
C GLU A 15 -19.99 -1.35 4.17
N ILE A 16 -20.52 -0.93 3.03
CA ILE A 16 -20.29 -1.56 1.72
C ILE A 16 -18.81 -1.42 1.31
N LEU A 17 -18.28 -0.20 1.30
CA LEU A 17 -16.92 0.06 0.86
C LEU A 17 -15.88 -0.61 1.79
N SER A 18 -16.16 -0.69 3.10
CA SER A 18 -15.25 -1.31 4.08
C SER A 18 -15.01 -2.81 3.86
N ARG A 19 -15.83 -3.47 3.04
CA ARG A 19 -15.71 -4.90 2.72
C ARG A 19 -15.04 -5.16 1.36
N LEU A 20 -14.73 -4.11 0.62
CA LEU A 20 -14.13 -4.25 -0.72
C LEU A 20 -12.61 -4.39 -0.64
N PRO A 21 -11.98 -5.10 -1.59
CA PRO A 21 -10.52 -5.13 -1.69
C PRO A 21 -9.93 -3.72 -1.87
N PRO A 22 -8.75 -3.42 -1.28
CA PRO A 22 -8.06 -2.14 -1.43
C PRO A 22 -7.93 -1.67 -2.89
N GLU A 23 -7.66 -2.57 -3.83
CA GLU A 23 -7.48 -2.26 -5.24
C GLU A 23 -8.77 -1.73 -5.89
N SER A 24 -9.93 -2.22 -5.43
CA SER A 24 -11.24 -1.72 -5.86
C SER A 24 -11.51 -0.34 -5.29
N LEU A 25 -11.14 -0.10 -4.02
CA LEU A 25 -11.31 1.20 -3.37
C LEU A 25 -10.54 2.31 -4.08
N VAL A 26 -9.31 2.01 -4.51
CA VAL A 26 -8.49 2.97 -5.29
C VAL A 26 -9.20 3.38 -6.58
N ARG A 27 -9.79 2.43 -7.32
CA ARG A 27 -10.58 2.77 -8.53
C ARG A 27 -11.83 3.57 -8.19
N PHE A 28 -12.46 3.28 -7.05
CA PHE A 28 -13.70 3.94 -6.61
C PHE A 28 -13.50 5.38 -6.14
N LYS A 29 -12.26 5.78 -5.81
CA LYS A 29 -11.90 7.20 -5.60
C LYS A 29 -12.30 8.09 -6.79
N CYS A 30 -12.32 7.56 -8.01
CA CYS A 30 -12.66 8.32 -9.23
C CYS A 30 -14.17 8.42 -9.53
N VAL A 31 -15.02 7.70 -8.79
CA VAL A 31 -16.46 7.62 -9.10
C VAL A 31 -17.21 8.88 -8.65
N ARG A 32 -16.95 9.36 -7.43
CA ARG A 32 -17.58 10.57 -6.85
C ARG A 32 -16.68 11.23 -5.81
N LYS A 33 -16.79 12.56 -5.67
CA LYS A 33 -16.04 13.34 -4.65
C LYS A 33 -16.31 12.89 -3.21
N SER A 34 -17.54 12.52 -2.88
CA SER A 34 -17.88 12.01 -1.55
C SER A 34 -17.19 10.67 -1.27
N TRP A 35 -17.08 9.80 -2.27
CA TRP A 35 -16.38 8.51 -2.13
C TRP A 35 -14.88 8.74 -1.98
N TYR A 36 -14.30 9.67 -2.76
CA TYR A 36 -12.91 10.08 -2.59
C TYR A 36 -12.64 10.56 -1.16
N ALA A 37 -13.47 11.47 -0.64
CA ALA A 37 -13.31 11.99 0.73
C ALA A 37 -13.45 10.88 1.78
N LEU A 38 -14.43 9.99 1.61
CA LEU A 38 -14.69 8.89 2.53
C LEU A 38 -13.54 7.86 2.55
N ILE A 39 -13.04 7.44 1.39
CA ILE A 39 -11.97 6.45 1.27
C ILE A 39 -10.63 6.98 1.83
N ASN A 40 -10.40 8.29 1.76
CA ASN A 40 -9.21 8.92 2.33
C ASN A 40 -9.37 9.29 3.82
N ASN A 41 -10.51 8.98 4.46
CA ASN A 41 -10.73 9.24 5.88
C ASN A 41 -9.99 8.20 6.75
N PRO A 42 -9.18 8.59 7.75
CA PRO A 42 -8.52 7.65 8.65
C PRO A 42 -9.46 6.68 9.37
N ASN A 43 -10.65 7.14 9.76
CA ASN A 43 -11.66 6.30 10.42
C ASN A 43 -12.18 5.20 9.49
N PHE A 44 -12.30 5.51 8.19
CA PHE A 44 -12.64 4.51 7.18
C PHE A 44 -11.53 3.47 7.06
N ALA A 45 -10.25 3.86 7.08
CA ALA A 45 -9.13 2.91 7.02
C ALA A 45 -9.13 1.94 8.22
N THR A 46 -9.38 2.44 9.44
CA THR A 46 -9.51 1.58 10.63
C THR A 46 -10.68 0.61 10.51
N LYS A 47 -11.85 1.08 10.06
CA LYS A 47 -13.03 0.21 9.88
C LYS A 47 -12.84 -0.79 8.75
N HIS A 48 -12.25 -0.39 7.63
CA HIS A 48 -11.89 -1.27 6.51
C HIS A 48 -10.94 -2.37 6.99
N PHE A 49 -9.91 -2.03 7.77
CA PHE A 49 -9.00 -3.02 8.34
C PHE A 49 -9.72 -4.03 9.25
N ALA A 50 -10.62 -3.57 10.13
CA ALA A 50 -11.37 -4.45 11.02
C ALA A 50 -12.39 -5.34 10.27
N ASN A 51 -12.98 -4.81 9.19
CA ASN A 51 -14.05 -5.47 8.44
C ASN A 51 -13.55 -6.34 7.29
N PHE A 52 -12.31 -6.19 6.84
CA PHE A 52 -11.75 -6.98 5.76
C PHE A 52 -11.12 -8.24 6.34
N PRO A 53 -11.82 -9.40 6.34
CA PRO A 53 -11.28 -10.63 6.90
C PRO A 53 -10.00 -11.01 6.15
N GLN A 54 -9.01 -11.55 6.89
CA GLN A 54 -7.89 -12.25 6.27
C GLN A 54 -8.44 -13.50 5.57
N SER A 55 -8.77 -13.35 4.29
CA SER A 55 -9.16 -14.45 3.40
C SER A 55 -7.95 -15.05 2.68
N SER A 56 -6.77 -14.45 2.85
CA SER A 56 -5.52 -14.91 2.25
C SER A 56 -4.32 -14.60 3.14
N THR A 57 -3.34 -15.50 3.15
CA THR A 57 -1.99 -15.23 3.61
C THR A 57 -1.24 -14.50 2.50
N THR A 58 -0.65 -13.35 2.82
CA THR A 58 0.15 -12.58 1.85
C THR A 58 1.62 -12.63 2.25
N VAL A 59 2.48 -13.01 1.31
CA VAL A 59 3.94 -13.00 1.46
C VAL A 59 4.52 -11.91 0.57
N LEU A 60 5.33 -11.02 1.14
CA LEU A 60 6.11 -10.05 0.39
C LEU A 60 7.52 -10.61 0.15
N LEU A 61 7.93 -10.65 -1.11
CA LEU A 61 9.25 -11.08 -1.54
C LEU A 61 10.00 -9.92 -2.19
N LYS A 62 11.30 -9.83 -1.92
CA LYS A 62 12.25 -9.06 -2.72
C LYS A 62 12.93 -10.04 -3.68
N ARG A 63 12.74 -9.82 -4.98
CA ARG A 63 13.33 -10.64 -6.06
C ARG A 63 14.34 -9.82 -6.84
N LEU A 64 15.39 -10.48 -7.31
CA LEU A 64 16.30 -9.91 -8.31
C LEU A 64 15.87 -10.44 -9.67
N VAL A 65 15.44 -9.56 -10.55
CA VAL A 65 14.98 -9.92 -11.90
C VAL A 65 15.97 -9.37 -12.92
N THR A 66 16.28 -10.21 -13.91
CA THR A 66 17.15 -9.84 -15.03
C THR A 66 16.25 -9.43 -16.19
N GLU A 67 16.40 -8.19 -16.62
CA GLU A 67 15.74 -7.67 -17.81
C GLU A 67 16.34 -8.29 -19.08
N GLU A 68 15.63 -8.18 -20.21
CA GLU A 68 16.14 -8.61 -21.52
C GLU A 68 17.45 -7.89 -21.90
N SER A 69 17.67 -6.69 -21.39
CA SER A 69 18.90 -5.90 -21.53
C SER A 69 20.12 -6.52 -20.81
N GLY A 70 19.90 -7.52 -19.94
CA GLY A 70 20.91 -8.09 -19.05
C GLY A 70 21.07 -7.31 -17.73
N ASN A 71 20.40 -6.16 -17.59
CA ASN A 71 20.39 -5.39 -16.35
C ASN A 71 19.63 -6.15 -15.25
N LYS A 72 20.08 -6.00 -14.01
CA LYS A 72 19.43 -6.60 -12.84
C LYS A 72 18.69 -5.53 -12.06
N GLN A 73 17.41 -5.75 -11.79
CA GLN A 73 16.56 -4.86 -11.02
C GLN A 73 15.98 -5.59 -9.80
N ASN A 74 15.88 -4.88 -8.68
CA ASN A 74 15.11 -5.36 -7.54
C ASN A 74 13.62 -5.15 -7.79
N MET A 75 12.85 -6.23 -7.73
CA MET A 75 11.38 -6.19 -7.81
C MET A 75 10.77 -6.69 -6.50
N PHE A 76 9.70 -6.03 -6.06
CA PHE A 76 8.91 -6.48 -4.93
C PHE A 76 7.65 -7.18 -5.42
N THR A 77 7.37 -8.33 -4.82
CA THR A 77 6.29 -9.21 -5.26
C THR A 77 5.45 -9.65 -4.08
N PHE A 78 4.14 -9.50 -4.20
CA PHE A 78 3.16 -10.06 -3.29
C PHE A 78 2.66 -11.39 -3.82
N LEU A 79 2.88 -12.45 -3.04
CA LEU A 79 2.23 -13.74 -3.23
C LEU A 79 1.04 -13.82 -2.29
N LYS A 80 -0.17 -13.90 -2.84
CA LYS A 80 -1.39 -14.07 -2.07
C LYS A 80 -1.85 -15.52 -2.17
N PHE A 81 -1.83 -16.22 -1.04
CA PHE A 81 -2.31 -17.59 -0.88
C PHE A 81 -3.68 -17.55 -0.21
N PRO A 82 -4.76 -17.98 -0.89
CA PRO A 82 -6.09 -18.05 -0.29
C PRO A 82 -6.08 -19.01 0.91
N LEU A 83 -6.73 -18.61 2.02
CA LEU A 83 -6.84 -19.41 3.25
C LEU A 83 -7.94 -20.47 3.16
N HIS A 84 -8.97 -20.19 2.35
CA HIS A 84 -10.06 -21.10 2.07
C HIS A 84 -10.30 -21.10 0.56
N ASP A 85 -10.62 -22.27 0.00
CA ASP A 85 -11.00 -22.54 -1.40
C ASP A 85 -9.88 -23.02 -2.36
N HIS A 86 -10.29 -23.68 -3.46
CA HIS A 86 -9.50 -24.28 -4.54
C HIS A 86 -8.82 -23.25 -5.47
N GLN A 87 -8.62 -22.01 -5.00
CA GLN A 87 -8.09 -20.93 -5.82
C GLN A 87 -6.56 -21.00 -5.87
N SER A 88 -6.00 -20.79 -7.05
CA SER A 88 -4.55 -20.72 -7.23
C SER A 88 -3.99 -19.47 -6.55
N ALA A 89 -2.76 -19.57 -6.06
CA ALA A 89 -2.04 -18.41 -5.54
C ALA A 89 -1.98 -17.31 -6.63
N SER A 90 -2.22 -16.07 -6.23
CA SER A 90 -2.07 -14.92 -7.13
C SER A 90 -0.76 -14.20 -6.84
N VAL A 91 -0.15 -13.72 -7.92
CA VAL A 91 1.11 -12.98 -7.90
C VAL A 91 0.81 -11.55 -8.31
N LEU A 92 1.20 -10.59 -7.49
CA LEU A 92 1.14 -9.18 -7.81
C LEU A 92 2.55 -8.61 -7.72
N ASP A 93 3.10 -8.27 -8.87
CA ASP A 93 4.34 -7.52 -8.98
C ASP A 93 4.05 -6.03 -8.81
N PHE A 94 4.87 -5.38 -8.00
CA PHE A 94 4.80 -3.95 -7.81
C PHE A 94 6.18 -3.33 -8.00
N ASP A 95 6.28 -2.58 -9.08
CA ASP A 95 7.41 -1.71 -9.34
C ASP A 95 7.36 -0.57 -8.34
N LEU A 96 8.42 -0.43 -7.58
CA LEU A 96 8.57 0.76 -6.78
C LEU A 96 8.94 1.91 -7.73
N PRO A 97 8.17 3.01 -7.76
CA PRO A 97 8.38 4.13 -8.68
C PRO A 97 9.53 5.02 -8.18
N PHE A 98 10.65 4.42 -7.80
CA PHE A 98 11.81 5.17 -7.35
C PHE A 98 12.71 5.49 -8.53
N ASP A 99 13.24 6.71 -8.50
CA ASP A 99 14.24 7.24 -9.42
C ASP A 99 15.39 6.23 -9.62
N GLU A 100 16.04 6.24 -10.78
CA GLU A 100 17.12 5.32 -11.16
C GLU A 100 18.28 5.32 -10.15
N ASN A 101 18.36 6.35 -9.31
CA ASN A 101 19.31 6.50 -8.21
C ASN A 101 19.03 5.58 -7.00
N PHE A 102 17.87 4.94 -6.92
CA PHE A 102 17.46 4.13 -5.76
C PHE A 102 17.43 2.62 -6.08
N GLN A 103 18.48 2.10 -6.69
CA GLN A 103 18.51 0.69 -7.13
C GLN A 103 18.46 -0.34 -5.99
N TYR A 104 18.59 0.06 -4.73
CA TYR A 104 18.70 -0.85 -3.59
C TYR A 104 17.86 -0.41 -2.40
N PHE A 105 16.78 -1.17 -2.16
CA PHE A 105 15.96 -1.07 -0.94
C PHE A 105 16.05 -2.33 -0.09
N GLU A 106 16.11 -2.15 1.22
CA GLU A 106 15.93 -3.22 2.19
C GLU A 106 14.54 -3.16 2.80
N PHE A 107 13.92 -4.33 2.95
CA PHE A 107 12.67 -4.46 3.69
C PHE A 107 12.95 -4.38 5.18
N ARG A 108 12.33 -3.41 5.87
CA ARG A 108 12.46 -3.22 7.32
C ARG A 108 11.29 -3.79 8.10
N GLY A 109 10.13 -3.87 7.48
CA GLY A 109 8.93 -4.39 8.12
C GLY A 109 7.66 -3.99 7.41
N HIS A 110 6.53 -4.39 7.98
CA HIS A 110 5.20 -4.09 7.47
C HIS A 110 4.21 -3.94 8.62
N SER A 111 3.14 -3.20 8.38
CA SER A 111 2.05 -3.01 9.33
C SER A 111 0.78 -2.61 8.59
N HIS A 112 -0.31 -3.36 8.77
CA HIS A 112 -1.65 -3.01 8.24
C HIS A 112 -1.65 -2.66 6.73
N GLY A 113 -0.88 -3.40 5.93
CA GLY A 113 -0.75 -3.16 4.48
C GLY A 113 0.26 -2.08 4.08
N LEU A 114 0.84 -1.35 5.04
CA LEU A 114 1.99 -0.50 4.81
C LEU A 114 3.28 -1.32 4.86
N VAL A 115 4.22 -0.98 3.98
CA VAL A 115 5.56 -1.56 3.89
C VAL A 115 6.58 -0.48 4.21
N CYS A 116 7.53 -0.82 5.09
CA CYS A 116 8.65 0.02 5.45
C CYS A 116 9.90 -0.47 4.71
N LEU A 117 10.51 0.44 3.95
CA LEU A 117 11.72 0.23 3.16
C LEU A 117 12.81 1.19 3.64
N SER A 118 14.08 0.80 3.48
CA SER A 118 15.21 1.72 3.62
C SER A 118 16.10 1.68 2.38
N ASP A 119 16.59 2.82 1.93
CA ASP A 119 17.59 2.89 0.86
C ASP A 119 19.04 2.77 1.39
N LEU A 120 20.03 2.90 0.50
CA LEU A 120 21.45 2.90 0.84
C LEU A 120 21.89 4.08 1.72
N ARG A 121 21.13 5.18 1.70
CA ARG A 121 21.37 6.37 2.53
C ARG A 121 20.75 6.23 3.92
N SER A 122 20.15 5.08 4.21
CA SER A 122 19.36 4.83 5.42
C SER A 122 18.11 5.70 5.52
N ASP A 123 17.64 6.29 4.41
CA ASP A 123 16.38 6.99 4.36
C ASP A 123 15.23 5.97 4.48
N ILE A 124 14.28 6.25 5.37
CA ILE A 124 13.11 5.39 5.55
C ILE A 124 11.99 5.84 4.63
N ILE A 125 11.42 4.91 3.87
CA ILE A 125 10.28 5.14 3.00
C ILE A 125 9.14 4.21 3.40
N LEU A 126 7.97 4.79 3.61
CA LEU A 126 6.72 4.07 3.77
C LEU A 126 6.02 3.96 2.43
N CYS A 127 5.55 2.77 2.10
CA CYS A 127 4.84 2.46 0.88
C CYS A 127 3.50 1.80 1.22
N ASN A 128 2.44 2.18 0.50
CA ASN A 128 1.20 1.42 0.44
C ASN A 128 1.06 0.82 -0.97
N PRO A 129 1.46 -0.46 -1.17
CA PRO A 129 1.50 -1.10 -2.47
C PRO A 129 0.13 -1.20 -3.16
N ALA A 130 -0.95 -1.33 -2.38
CA ALA A 130 -2.30 -1.41 -2.92
C ALA A 130 -2.74 -0.09 -3.57
N THR A 131 -2.30 1.03 -3.01
CA THR A 131 -2.60 2.39 -3.51
C THR A 131 -1.52 2.97 -4.40
N ARG A 132 -0.33 2.34 -4.42
CA ARG A 132 0.89 2.85 -5.07
C ARG A 132 1.36 4.20 -4.51
N GLU A 133 0.94 4.55 -3.30
CA GLU A 133 1.35 5.76 -2.60
C GLU A 133 2.64 5.50 -1.81
N PHE A 134 3.55 6.47 -1.80
CA PHE A 134 4.84 6.39 -1.11
C PHE A 134 5.16 7.70 -0.40
N ARG A 135 5.89 7.59 0.72
CA ARG A 135 6.30 8.73 1.53
C ARG A 135 7.65 8.47 2.17
N LYS A 136 8.64 9.32 1.87
CA LYS A 136 9.90 9.38 2.62
C LYS A 136 9.63 10.00 3.99
N LEU A 137 10.13 9.38 5.05
CA LEU A 137 10.07 9.93 6.40
C LEU A 137 11.05 11.10 6.55
N PRO A 138 10.72 12.11 7.37
CA PRO A 138 11.67 13.15 7.71
C PRO A 138 12.89 12.58 8.45
N PRO A 139 14.02 13.30 8.47
CA PRO A 139 15.17 12.94 9.30
C PRO A 139 14.76 12.73 10.76
N SER A 140 15.47 11.83 11.45
CA SER A 140 15.24 11.61 12.88
C SER A 140 15.54 12.87 13.67
N ILE A 141 14.59 13.30 14.51
CA ILE A 141 14.77 14.44 15.41
C ILE A 141 15.88 14.22 16.42
N LEU A 142 16.26 12.96 16.68
CA LEU A 142 17.38 12.60 17.57
C LEU A 142 18.75 12.89 16.96
N LEU A 143 18.82 13.11 15.64
CA LEU A 143 20.05 13.46 14.92
C LEU A 143 20.16 14.96 14.64
N LEU A 144 19.18 15.77 15.05
CA LEU A 144 19.17 17.23 14.89
C LEU A 144 19.88 17.97 16.03
N THR A 145 20.47 17.26 16.99
CA THR A 145 21.26 17.86 18.07
C THR A 145 22.71 18.00 17.65
N GLU A 146 23.00 18.94 16.75
CA GLU A 146 24.26 19.67 16.87
C GLU A 146 23.93 20.99 17.58
N PRO A 147 24.49 21.25 18.78
CA PRO A 147 24.30 22.54 19.42
C PRO A 147 24.94 23.62 18.53
N PRO A 148 24.37 24.84 18.49
CA PRO A 148 25.00 25.94 17.76
C PRO A 148 26.42 26.16 18.29
N GLU A 149 27.39 26.21 17.39
CA GLU A 149 28.76 26.63 17.71
C GLU A 149 28.71 28.02 18.37
N GLU A 150 29.31 28.13 19.56
CA GLU A 150 29.40 29.35 20.37
C GLU A 150 30.14 30.51 19.67
#